data_AF-A0A1V5S005-F1
#
_entry.id   AF-A0A1V5S005-F1
#
_cell.length_a   1.000
_cell.length_b   1.000
_cell.length_c   1.000
_cell.angle_alpha   90.00
_cell.angle_beta   90.00
_cell.angle_gamma   90.00
#
_symmetry.space_group_name_H-M   'P 1'
#
loop_
_entity.id
_entity.type
_entity.pdbx_description
1 polymer ?
#
loop_
_entity_poly.entity_id
_entity_poly.type
_entity_poly.pdbx_seq_one_letter_code
_entity_poly.pdbx_strand_id
1 'polypeptide(L)'
;MFVFVVIIVGYIVNAKVNVSKAQINKNSTITSTVKFVESTIITSGVVTAQNQAKLAFQTSGKLTYLPFKEGDKVRSGQTVAKLDSYALQRQLSAALNNYKSTRDTFDQVQDNAKTGVLQGSQKYSLQVTNKGGFDVDSVIGEGLVNFSTN
;
A
#
# COMPACT_ATOMS: atom_id res chain seq x y z
N MET A 1 86.05 51.15 65.82
CA MET A 1 86.29 50.37 64.59
C MET A 1 85.60 48.99 64.62
N PHE A 2 85.68 48.21 65.70
CA PHE A 2 85.06 46.87 65.79
C PHE A 2 83.52 46.82 65.73
N VAL A 3 82.82 47.86 66.22
CA VAL A 3 81.34 47.89 66.29
C VAL A 3 80.69 47.89 64.89
N PHE A 4 81.27 48.61 63.93
CA PHE A 4 80.75 48.66 62.56
C PHE A 4 80.85 47.31 61.82
N VAL A 5 81.87 46.51 62.14
CA VAL A 5 82.08 45.19 61.52
C VAL A 5 80.98 44.21 61.95
N VAL A 6 80.58 44.24 63.22
CA VAL A 6 79.52 43.36 63.76
C VAL A 6 78.16 43.66 63.12
N ILE A 7 77.85 44.95 62.89
CA ILE A 7 76.59 45.38 62.27
C ILE A 7 76.53 44.93 60.80
N ILE A 8 77.63 45.06 60.05
CA ILE A 8 77.69 44.65 58.64
C ILE A 8 77.55 43.14 58.51
N VAL A 9 78.21 42.37 59.38
CA VAL A 9 78.11 40.91 59.39
C VAL A 9 76.68 40.47 59.76
N GLY A 10 76.07 41.09 60.78
CA GLY A 10 74.69 40.82 61.16
C GLY A 10 73.69 41.10 60.03
N TYR A 11 73.90 42.19 59.28
CA TYR A 11 73.06 42.53 58.13
C TYR A 11 73.20 41.53 56.98
N ILE A 12 74.42 41.08 56.66
CA ILE A 12 74.66 40.10 55.59
C ILE A 12 74.06 38.73 55.94
N VAL A 13 74.13 38.32 57.21
CA VAL A 13 73.51 37.07 57.68
C VAL A 13 71.99 37.16 57.56
N ASN A 14 71.37 38.27 57.98
CA ASN A 14 69.92 38.45 57.86
C ASN A 14 69.45 38.50 56.40
N ALA A 15 70.25 39.15 55.52
CA ALA A 15 69.95 39.25 54.10
C ALA A 15 69.98 37.88 53.40
N LYS A 16 70.90 36.97 53.77
CA LYS A 16 70.97 35.62 53.18
C LYS A 16 69.92 34.65 53.70
N VAL A 17 69.42 34.82 54.93
CA VAL A 17 68.42 33.91 55.52
C VAL A 17 67.01 34.17 54.98
N ASN A 18 66.78 35.32 54.32
CA ASN A 18 65.50 35.67 53.70
C ASN A 18 65.40 35.36 52.19
N VAL A 19 66.46 34.84 51.56
CA VAL A 19 66.43 34.48 50.13
C VAL A 19 66.49 32.96 49.99
N SER A 20 65.32 32.34 50.02
CA SER A 20 64.96 31.09 49.30
C SER A 20 63.78 30.40 49.99
N LYS A 21 62.59 31.00 49.90
CA LYS A 21 61.36 30.19 49.87
C LYS A 21 61.23 29.70 48.43
N ALA A 22 61.88 28.56 48.16
CA ALA A 22 61.80 27.90 46.86
C ALA A 22 60.33 27.74 46.47
N GLN A 23 60.00 28.29 45.30
CA GLN A 23 58.72 28.15 44.63
C GLN A 23 58.46 26.66 44.40
N ILE A 24 57.62 26.05 45.23
CA ILE A 24 57.13 24.68 44.99
C ILE A 24 56.28 24.75 43.73
N ASN A 25 56.85 24.31 42.60
CA ASN A 25 56.10 24.09 41.38
C ASN A 25 54.99 23.09 41.70
N LYS A 26 53.78 23.59 41.86
CA LYS A 26 52.59 22.80 42.14
C LYS A 26 52.24 22.06 40.85
N ASN A 27 52.93 20.96 40.60
CA ASN A 27 52.57 20.03 39.55
C ASN A 27 51.22 19.44 39.94
N SER A 28 50.16 19.92 39.31
CA SER A 28 48.83 19.32 39.40
C SER A 28 48.88 17.94 38.75
N THR A 29 48.92 16.90 39.57
CA THR A 29 48.72 15.53 39.12
C THR A 29 47.23 15.29 38.86
N ILE A 30 46.90 15.01 37.60
CA ILE A 30 45.56 14.57 37.20
C ILE A 30 45.52 13.05 37.45
N THR A 31 44.65 12.59 38.34
CA THR A 31 44.41 11.16 38.55
C THR A 31 43.49 10.63 37.45
N SER A 32 44.02 9.79 36.57
CA SER A 32 43.23 9.12 35.53
C SER A 32 42.42 7.97 36.15
N THR A 33 41.11 8.14 36.21
CA THR A 33 40.17 7.07 36.58
C THR A 33 39.71 6.36 35.31
N VAL A 34 39.84 5.03 35.24
CA VAL A 34 39.33 4.24 34.10
C VAL A 34 37.81 4.30 34.11
N LYS A 35 37.24 5.11 33.22
CA LYS A 35 35.80 5.20 32.99
C LYS A 35 35.49 4.41 31.73
N PHE A 36 34.54 3.49 31.80
CA PHE A 36 34.02 2.82 30.61
C PHE A 36 33.35 3.88 29.72
N VAL A 37 33.93 4.11 28.54
CA VAL A 37 33.36 5.00 27.53
C VAL A 37 32.45 4.15 26.65
N GLU A 38 31.14 4.32 26.79
CA GLU A 38 30.19 3.69 25.88
C GLU A 38 30.29 4.35 24.50
N SER A 39 30.74 3.58 23.52
CA SER A 39 30.78 4.00 22.12
C SER A 39 29.43 3.71 21.49
N THR A 40 28.53 4.69 21.53
CA THR A 40 27.23 4.56 20.85
C THR A 40 27.39 4.95 19.38
N ILE A 41 27.17 4.00 18.48
CA ILE A 41 27.09 4.27 17.04
C ILE A 41 25.64 4.68 16.74
N ILE A 42 25.44 5.97 16.46
CA ILE A 42 24.13 6.51 16.05
C ILE A 42 24.05 6.35 14.53
N THR A 43 23.14 5.48 14.08
CA THR A 43 22.86 5.29 12.65
C THR A 43 21.47 5.81 12.34
N SER A 44 21.32 6.47 11.20
CA SER A 44 20.04 6.88 10.65
C SER A 44 19.60 5.89 9.59
N GLY A 45 18.35 5.44 9.67
CA GLY A 45 17.74 4.54 8.71
C GLY A 45 16.28 4.93 8.49
N VAL A 46 15.75 4.62 7.32
CA VAL A 46 14.34 4.80 7.00
C VAL A 46 13.59 3.52 7.31
N VAL A 47 12.58 3.59 8.18
CA VAL A 47 11.70 2.45 8.45
C VAL A 47 10.64 2.39 7.35
N THR A 48 10.64 1.31 6.58
CA THR A 48 9.64 1.05 5.55
C THR A 48 8.79 -0.17 5.91
N ALA A 49 7.58 -0.23 5.37
CA ALA A 49 6.72 -1.39 5.56
C ALA A 49 7.35 -2.61 4.91
N GLN A 50 7.39 -3.74 5.64
CA GLN A 50 7.94 -5.00 5.15
C GLN A 50 7.25 -5.48 3.87
N ASN A 51 5.91 -5.33 3.80
CA ASN A 51 5.11 -5.69 2.64
C ASN A 51 4.24 -4.50 2.22
N GLN A 52 4.25 -4.18 0.92
CA GLN A 52 3.40 -3.14 0.33
C GLN A 52 2.56 -3.75 -0.78
N ALA A 53 1.27 -3.42 -0.82
CA ALA A 53 0.35 -3.88 -1.86
C ALA A 53 -0.29 -2.68 -2.57
N LYS A 54 -0.16 -2.63 -3.89
CA LYS A 54 -0.86 -1.65 -4.73
C LYS A 54 -2.12 -2.30 -5.28
N LEU A 55 -3.28 -1.79 -4.87
CA LEU A 55 -4.57 -2.31 -5.31
C LEU A 55 -5.03 -1.59 -6.57
N ALA A 56 -5.44 -2.35 -7.57
CA ALA A 56 -6.02 -1.86 -8.81
C ALA A 56 -7.12 -2.81 -9.27
N PHE A 57 -8.10 -2.29 -10.01
CA PHE A 57 -9.10 -3.12 -10.65
C PHE A 57 -8.52 -3.82 -11.89
N GLN A 58 -8.92 -5.07 -12.11
CA GLN A 58 -8.52 -5.84 -13.29
C GLN A 58 -9.20 -5.35 -14.57
N THR A 59 -10.37 -4.72 -14.43
CA THR A 59 -11.19 -4.23 -15.54
C THR A 59 -11.53 -2.76 -15.33
N SER A 60 -11.68 -2.01 -16.42
CA SER A 60 -12.23 -0.66 -16.38
C SER A 60 -13.73 -0.69 -16.08
N GLY A 61 -14.22 0.27 -15.30
CA GLY A 61 -15.64 0.38 -14.96
C GLY A 61 -15.93 1.57 -14.06
N LYS A 62 -17.21 1.85 -13.84
CA LYS A 62 -17.67 2.92 -12.94
C LYS A 62 -17.53 2.47 -11.49
N LEU A 63 -16.92 3.27 -10.62
CA LEU A 63 -16.87 3.00 -9.19
C LEU A 63 -18.25 3.22 -8.55
N THR A 64 -18.74 2.23 -7.80
CA THR A 64 -20.07 2.30 -7.13
C THR A 64 -19.99 2.19 -5.62
N TYR A 65 -18.89 1.66 -5.09
CA TYR A 65 -18.72 1.45 -3.65
C TYR A 65 -17.26 1.71 -3.25
N LEU A 66 -17.07 2.58 -2.26
CA LEU A 66 -15.79 2.85 -1.59
C LEU A 66 -16.09 3.44 -0.20
N PRO A 67 -16.23 2.61 0.84
CA PRO A 67 -16.62 3.07 2.18
C PRO A 67 -15.43 3.50 3.05
N PHE A 68 -14.19 3.33 2.57
CA PHE A 68 -12.97 3.60 3.33
C PHE A 68 -12.41 4.98 3.02
N LYS A 69 -11.81 5.59 4.04
CA LYS A 69 -11.05 6.83 3.95
C LYS A 69 -9.55 6.56 4.08
N GLU A 70 -8.75 7.54 3.70
CA GLU A 70 -7.30 7.48 3.89
C GLU A 70 -6.96 7.29 5.37
N GLY A 71 -6.09 6.33 5.67
CA GLY A 71 -5.69 5.96 7.03
C GLY A 71 -6.52 4.83 7.66
N ASP A 72 -7.60 4.38 7.02
CA ASP A 72 -8.40 3.26 7.53
C ASP A 72 -7.64 1.92 7.45
N LYS A 73 -7.83 1.09 8.48
CA LYS A 73 -7.27 -0.27 8.53
C LYS A 73 -8.17 -1.23 7.76
N VAL A 74 -7.60 -1.92 6.79
CA VAL A 74 -8.27 -2.97 6.00
C VAL A 74 -7.64 -4.33 6.26
N ARG A 75 -8.42 -5.40 6.13
CA ARG A 75 -7.95 -6.78 6.28
C ARG A 75 -7.81 -7.48 4.93
N SER A 76 -6.97 -8.51 4.88
CA SER A 76 -6.89 -9.37 3.69
C SER A 76 -8.25 -10.00 3.38
N GLY A 77 -8.61 -10.04 2.10
CA GLY A 77 -9.90 -10.56 1.62
C GLY A 77 -11.09 -9.60 1.79
N GLN A 78 -10.91 -8.44 2.42
CA GLN A 78 -11.97 -7.46 2.58
C GLN A 78 -12.24 -6.72 1.26
N THR A 79 -13.52 -6.57 0.89
CA THR A 79 -13.90 -5.75 -0.25
C THR A 79 -13.69 -4.27 0.08
N VAL A 80 -12.64 -3.68 -0.49
CA VAL A 80 -12.31 -2.26 -0.31
C VAL A 80 -13.08 -1.36 -1.28
N ALA A 81 -13.37 -1.85 -2.49
CA ALA A 81 -14.02 -1.08 -3.52
C ALA A 81 -14.77 -1.99 -4.50
N LYS A 82 -15.88 -1.52 -5.09
CA LYS A 82 -16.67 -2.27 -6.07
C LYS A 82 -16.95 -1.43 -7.32
N LEU A 83 -16.80 -2.04 -8.49
CA LEU A 83 -17.23 -1.48 -9.76
C LEU A 83 -18.70 -1.82 -10.05
N ASP A 84 -19.34 -0.98 -10.84
CA ASP A 84 -20.63 -1.28 -11.44
C ASP A 84 -20.51 -2.56 -12.27
N SER A 85 -21.28 -3.56 -11.89
CA SER A 85 -21.29 -4.90 -12.49
C SER A 85 -22.59 -5.19 -13.20
N TYR A 86 -23.50 -4.21 -13.36
CA TYR A 86 -24.82 -4.45 -13.93
C TYR A 86 -24.76 -5.01 -15.36
N ALA A 87 -23.96 -4.38 -16.23
CA ALA A 87 -23.77 -4.84 -17.60
C ALA A 87 -23.11 -6.24 -17.65
N LEU A 88 -22.10 -6.47 -16.80
CA LEU A 88 -21.40 -7.75 -16.71
C LEU A 88 -22.30 -8.87 -16.20
N GLN A 89 -23.15 -8.58 -15.21
CA GLN A 89 -24.11 -9.52 -14.65
C GLN A 89 -25.16 -9.92 -15.69
N ARG A 90 -25.65 -8.96 -16.48
CA ARG A 90 -26.55 -9.26 -17.61
C ARG A 90 -25.90 -10.16 -18.64
N GLN A 91 -24.65 -9.88 -19.00
CA GLN A 91 -23.91 -10.72 -19.95
C GLN A 91 -23.69 -12.13 -19.40
N LEU A 92 -23.37 -12.26 -18.11
CA LEU A 92 -23.24 -13.54 -17.44
C LEU A 92 -24.56 -14.33 -17.47
N SER A 93 -25.68 -13.69 -17.11
CA SER A 93 -27.00 -14.33 -17.16
C SER A 93 -27.38 -14.80 -18.57
N ALA A 94 -27.09 -13.99 -19.59
CA ALA A 94 -27.31 -14.37 -20.98
C ALA A 94 -26.47 -15.59 -21.38
N ALA A 95 -25.18 -15.61 -21.00
CA ALA A 95 -24.28 -16.72 -21.28
C ALA A 95 -24.72 -18.01 -20.57
N LEU A 96 -25.15 -17.93 -19.31
CA LEU A 96 -25.67 -19.06 -18.55
C LEU A 96 -26.93 -19.65 -19.18
N ASN A 97 -27.86 -18.80 -19.63
CA ASN A 97 -29.06 -19.26 -20.32
C ASN A 97 -28.74 -19.98 -21.63
N ASN A 98 -27.81 -19.44 -22.41
CA ASN A 98 -27.36 -20.07 -23.65
C ASN A 98 -26.68 -21.43 -23.39
N TYR A 99 -25.82 -21.49 -22.36
CA TYR A 99 -25.18 -22.74 -21.94
C TYR A 99 -26.21 -23.79 -21.53
N LYS A 100 -27.18 -23.41 -20.68
CA LYS A 100 -28.25 -24.31 -20.24
C LYS A 100 -29.03 -24.84 -21.44
N SER A 101 -29.45 -23.97 -22.35
CA SER A 101 -30.21 -24.38 -23.54
C SER A 101 -29.43 -25.34 -24.45
N THR A 102 -28.13 -25.10 -24.60
CA THR A 102 -27.25 -25.96 -25.39
C THR A 102 -27.09 -27.33 -24.72
N ARG A 103 -26.96 -27.34 -23.39
CA ARG A 103 -26.87 -28.56 -22.60
C ARG A 103 -28.16 -29.38 -22.67
N ASP A 104 -29.31 -28.75 -22.50
CA ASP A 104 -30.62 -29.41 -22.59
C ASP A 104 -30.82 -30.04 -23.99
N THR A 105 -30.41 -29.31 -25.05
CA THR A 105 -30.44 -29.82 -26.42
C THR A 105 -29.51 -31.02 -26.61
N PHE A 106 -28.30 -30.97 -26.05
CA PHE A 106 -27.34 -32.07 -26.10
C PHE A 106 -27.86 -33.31 -25.40
N ASP A 107 -28.39 -33.16 -24.18
CA ASP A 107 -28.94 -34.27 -23.39
C ASP A 107 -30.14 -34.89 -24.12
N GLN A 108 -31.02 -34.07 -24.71
CA GLN A 108 -32.14 -34.54 -25.54
C GLN A 108 -31.66 -35.32 -26.78
N VAL A 109 -30.67 -34.81 -27.52
CA VAL A 109 -30.10 -35.51 -28.68
C VAL A 109 -29.47 -36.84 -28.26
N GLN A 110 -28.78 -36.85 -27.13
CA GLN A 110 -28.13 -38.04 -26.59
C GLN A 110 -29.14 -39.11 -26.16
N ASP A 111 -30.26 -38.73 -25.55
CA ASP A 111 -31.32 -39.65 -25.14
C ASP A 111 -32.13 -40.17 -26.33
N ASN A 112 -32.41 -39.31 -27.32
CA ASN A 112 -33.02 -39.71 -28.59
C ASN A 112 -32.14 -40.72 -29.34
N ALA A 113 -30.81 -40.53 -29.33
CA ALA A 113 -29.86 -41.46 -29.94
C ALA A 113 -29.84 -42.83 -29.24
N LYS A 114 -30.00 -42.88 -27.91
CA LYS A 114 -30.06 -44.14 -27.14
C LYS A 114 -31.36 -44.90 -27.32
N THR A 115 -32.47 -44.18 -27.43
CA THR A 115 -33.82 -44.75 -27.52
C THR A 115 -34.22 -45.12 -28.95
N GLY A 116 -33.36 -44.87 -29.94
CA GLY A 116 -33.61 -45.17 -31.36
C GLY A 116 -34.66 -44.27 -32.00
N VAL A 117 -35.17 -43.26 -31.27
CA VAL A 117 -36.20 -42.34 -31.72
C VAL A 117 -35.53 -41.08 -32.25
N LEU A 118 -34.87 -41.18 -33.40
CA LEU A 118 -34.57 -40.00 -34.22
C LEU A 118 -35.83 -39.62 -35.03
N GLN A 119 -36.96 -39.46 -34.35
CA GLN A 119 -38.18 -38.96 -34.99
C GLN A 119 -38.25 -37.45 -34.82
N GLY A 120 -38.25 -36.77 -35.96
CA GLY A 120 -38.36 -35.34 -36.07
C GLY A 120 -39.56 -34.78 -35.29
N SER A 121 -39.44 -33.50 -34.91
CA SER A 121 -40.32 -32.79 -33.97
C SER A 121 -39.96 -33.18 -32.53
N GLN A 122 -39.24 -32.38 -31.76
CA GLN A 122 -39.64 -31.03 -31.38
C GLN A 122 -38.41 -30.18 -31.14
N LYS A 123 -38.16 -29.23 -32.06
CA LYS A 123 -37.36 -28.05 -31.74
C LYS A 123 -38.18 -27.27 -30.73
N TYR A 124 -37.71 -27.20 -29.48
CA TYR A 124 -37.93 -25.96 -28.74
C TYR A 124 -37.45 -24.86 -29.69
N SER A 125 -38.38 -24.09 -30.24
CA SER A 125 -38.02 -22.84 -30.86
C SER A 125 -37.30 -22.09 -29.76
N LEU A 126 -36.00 -21.89 -29.95
CA LEU A 126 -35.29 -20.85 -29.25
C LEU A 126 -36.02 -19.57 -29.68
N GLN A 127 -37.12 -19.24 -29.01
CA GLN A 127 -37.53 -17.86 -28.83
C GLN A 127 -36.41 -17.25 -27.99
N VAL A 128 -35.28 -17.01 -28.64
CA VAL A 128 -34.44 -15.85 -28.38
C VAL A 128 -35.28 -14.66 -28.82
N THR A 129 -36.45 -14.45 -28.21
CA THR A 129 -36.85 -13.08 -27.93
C THR A 129 -35.77 -12.63 -26.98
N ASN A 130 -34.82 -11.94 -27.56
CA ASN A 130 -33.69 -11.30 -26.94
C ASN A 130 -34.25 -10.26 -25.95
N LYS A 131 -34.85 -10.71 -24.84
CA LYS A 131 -35.48 -9.87 -23.80
C LYS A 131 -34.37 -9.35 -22.88
N GLY A 132 -33.38 -8.74 -23.51
CA GLY A 132 -32.09 -8.35 -22.95
C GLY A 132 -31.12 -7.78 -24.00
N GLY A 133 -31.44 -7.90 -25.29
CA GLY A 133 -30.76 -7.22 -26.39
C GLY A 133 -31.34 -5.82 -26.57
N PHE A 134 -30.46 -4.85 -26.76
CA PHE A 134 -30.78 -3.47 -27.10
C PHE A 134 -31.95 -3.40 -28.10
N ASP A 135 -33.00 -2.64 -27.75
CA ASP A 135 -33.98 -2.14 -28.72
C ASP A 135 -33.22 -1.26 -29.73
N VAL A 136 -32.92 -1.80 -30.92
CA VAL A 136 -32.46 -1.01 -32.06
C VAL A 136 -33.65 -0.42 -32.83
N ASP A 137 -34.89 -0.69 -32.39
CA ASP A 137 -36.13 -0.12 -32.94
C ASP A 137 -36.49 1.25 -32.34
N SER A 138 -35.77 1.76 -31.33
CA SER A 138 -36.06 3.09 -30.75
C SER A 138 -35.25 4.24 -31.36
N VAL A 139 -34.43 4.00 -32.39
CA VAL A 139 -33.55 5.04 -32.99
C VAL A 139 -34.08 5.58 -34.33
N ILE A 140 -35.06 4.92 -34.95
CA ILE A 140 -35.79 5.50 -36.10
C ILE A 140 -37.16 5.99 -35.62
N GLY A 141 -37.13 7.16 -35.00
CA GLY A 141 -38.33 7.92 -34.66
C GLY A 141 -39.25 8.05 -35.87
N GLU A 142 -40.53 7.89 -35.59
CA GLU A 142 -41.66 8.04 -36.49
C GLU A 142 -41.58 9.35 -37.30
N GLY A 143 -41.18 9.21 -38.56
CA GLY A 143 -41.34 10.22 -39.60
C GLY A 143 -42.41 9.75 -40.56
N LEU A 144 -43.63 10.24 -40.37
CA LEU A 144 -44.78 10.08 -41.26
C LEU A 144 -44.39 10.32 -42.73
N VAL A 145 -44.58 9.33 -43.59
CA VAL A 145 -44.77 9.55 -45.03
C VAL A 145 -45.89 8.66 -45.55
N ASN A 146 -47.08 9.25 -45.59
CA ASN A 146 -48.20 8.80 -46.42
C ASN A 146 -47.74 8.69 -47.88
N PHE A 147 -47.88 7.51 -48.47
CA PHE A 147 -48.04 7.40 -49.92
C PHE A 147 -49.45 6.88 -50.19
N SER A 148 -50.35 7.84 -50.41
CA SER A 148 -51.60 7.65 -51.14
C SER A 148 -51.24 7.30 -52.58
N THR A 149 -51.64 6.13 -53.05
CA THR A 149 -51.61 5.80 -54.48
C THR A 149 -52.83 6.43 -55.15
N ASN A 150 -52.57 7.31 -56.11
CA ASN A 150 -53.48 7.64 -57.20
C ASN A 150 -53.05 6.82 -58.42
#